data_AF-A0A7W2KYT0-F1
#
_entry.id   AF-A0A7W2KYT0-F1
#
_cell.length_a   1.000
_cell.length_b   1.000
_cell.length_c   1.000
_cell.angle_alpha   90.00
_cell.angle_beta   90.00
_cell.angle_gamma   90.00
#
_symmetry.space_group_name_H-M   'P 1'
#
loop_
_entity.id
_entity.type
_entity.pdbx_description
1 polymer ?
#
loop_
_entity_poly.entity_id
_entity_poly.type
_entity_poly.pdbx_seq_one_letter_code
_entity_poly.pdbx_strand_id
1 'polypeptide(L)'
;MQKRHVIELSPAGKAFEAADELLLDAMLASDLPVPFSCRRGACGSCKVKVLSGQYRAKQRTADTPAPSYPLAANELLLCQNHACSDMRLEIPGWSLDTPTLGITAPVLSKRALSVDIIELVVQAPQPLVVRPGQYVRFRLGDGDSRCFSIANLPAQDQGRLVFHIRKVVGGLFSEGILPTLQVGDPVDLEGPVGACTWQHEDQQPVVLLATGTGYAGIKPLLLTALARDAEITLYWGGATLGDFYDAAFLDQTSHATPRFRWHRVLSAHARVQQVALAHAHPWAEAHVYACGNSAMISQARDLCLAAGVQPHRFVAEAFVSSGTREPVASPCQALDPLLEKVGPRYSLDGMLAAREQSVRALAAIASQLKVGMSTAQALQLADQTLQAMGASHTWHPTYIRFGDDTVRTPRQGIDLQRRLRATDIAVVDLGPVWDGYEGDYGDTFVFGEHPLYHACVKALHEVFDETRQAWYTGLTGRELYDVAERSALAKGWCLERNLAGHRIADFPHALFGQDKLAELEIVPSEMVWVLEIQLCHPTEPVGAFFEDILIGPTSTPRGPAHHLASSGHAA
;
A
#
# COMPACT_ATOMS: atom_id res chain seq x y z
N MET A 1 31.49 -19.15 17.38
CA MET A 1 31.32 -18.52 16.05
C MET A 1 30.21 -19.29 15.32
N GLN A 2 29.09 -18.64 15.00
CA GLN A 2 28.11 -19.23 14.08
C GLN A 2 28.79 -19.44 12.72
N LYS A 3 28.54 -20.59 12.10
CA LYS A 3 29.09 -20.92 10.79
C LYS A 3 28.38 -20.04 9.76
N ARG A 4 29.13 -19.24 9.02
CA ARG A 4 28.62 -18.40 7.94
C ARG A 4 28.75 -19.11 6.60
N HIS A 5 27.81 -18.84 5.71
CA HIS A 5 27.71 -19.39 4.36
C HIS A 5 27.74 -18.26 3.34
N VAL A 6 28.44 -18.47 2.24
CA VAL A 6 28.52 -17.49 1.14
C VAL A 6 27.42 -17.78 0.13
N ILE A 7 26.60 -16.79 -0.16
CA ILE A 7 25.46 -16.87 -1.08
C ILE A 7 25.77 -16.01 -2.32
N GLU A 8 26.01 -16.65 -3.46
CA GLU A 8 26.28 -15.98 -4.73
C GLU A 8 24.98 -15.77 -5.54
N LEU A 9 24.80 -14.57 -6.07
CA LEU A 9 23.66 -14.19 -6.92
C LEU A 9 24.06 -14.23 -8.40
N SER A 10 23.46 -15.16 -9.14
CA SER A 10 23.66 -15.32 -10.58
C SER A 10 22.61 -14.53 -11.39
N PRO A 11 22.97 -13.89 -12.51
CA PRO A 11 24.30 -13.84 -13.14
C PRO A 11 25.22 -12.70 -12.66
N ALA A 12 24.75 -11.85 -11.74
CA ALA A 12 25.44 -10.63 -11.32
C ALA A 12 26.81 -10.87 -10.62
N GLY A 13 27.03 -12.07 -10.09
CA GLY A 13 28.29 -12.47 -9.43
C GLY A 13 28.54 -11.79 -8.08
N LYS A 14 27.58 -11.00 -7.56
CA LYS A 14 27.64 -10.45 -6.19
C LYS A 14 27.33 -11.55 -5.19
N ALA A 15 27.91 -11.43 -3.99
CA ALA A 15 27.70 -12.38 -2.91
C ALA A 15 27.41 -11.67 -1.60
N PHE A 16 26.69 -12.35 -0.72
CA PHE A 16 26.49 -11.94 0.67
C PHE A 16 26.74 -13.12 1.62
N GLU A 17 27.06 -12.83 2.86
CA GLU A 17 27.22 -13.85 3.91
C GLU A 17 25.90 -14.02 4.66
N ALA A 18 25.49 -15.27 4.89
CA ALA A 18 24.36 -15.62 5.74
C ALA A 18 24.83 -16.55 6.85
N ALA A 19 24.48 -16.22 8.10
CA ALA A 19 24.64 -17.09 9.25
C ALA A 19 23.36 -17.92 9.47
N ASP A 20 22.74 -17.78 10.65
CA ASP A 20 21.48 -18.44 10.97
C ASP A 20 20.24 -17.54 10.76
N GLU A 21 20.41 -16.35 10.18
CA GLU A 21 19.27 -15.51 9.79
C GLU A 21 18.59 -16.02 8.50
N LEU A 22 17.43 -15.46 8.18
CA LEU A 22 16.77 -15.73 6.91
C LEU A 22 17.58 -15.16 5.76
N LEU A 23 17.58 -15.85 4.62
CA LEU A 23 18.30 -15.42 3.41
C LEU A 23 17.89 -14.00 2.97
N LEU A 24 16.62 -13.61 3.17
CA LEU A 24 16.17 -12.24 2.89
C LEU A 24 16.85 -11.22 3.80
N ASP A 25 16.92 -11.51 5.10
CA ASP A 25 17.46 -10.57 6.08
C ASP A 25 18.98 -10.41 5.90
N ALA A 26 19.71 -11.51 5.64
CA ALA A 26 21.13 -11.49 5.31
C ALA A 26 21.43 -10.67 4.05
N MET A 27 20.59 -10.81 3.02
CA MET A 27 20.74 -10.07 1.76
C MET A 27 20.49 -8.57 1.94
N LEU A 28 19.44 -8.20 2.68
CA LEU A 28 19.13 -6.79 2.98
C LEU A 28 20.18 -6.15 3.88
N ALA A 29 20.70 -6.87 4.87
CA ALA A 29 21.78 -6.39 5.75
C ALA A 29 23.12 -6.16 5.01
N SER A 30 23.26 -6.73 3.81
CA SER A 30 24.43 -6.57 2.95
C SER A 30 24.22 -5.50 1.87
N ASP A 31 23.21 -4.63 2.03
CA ASP A 31 22.84 -3.57 1.09
C ASP A 31 22.55 -4.04 -0.34
N LEU A 32 22.19 -5.33 -0.51
CA LEU A 32 21.80 -5.87 -1.80
C LEU A 32 20.27 -5.73 -1.97
N PRO A 33 19.80 -4.92 -2.93
CA PRO A 33 18.36 -4.78 -3.16
C PRO A 33 17.77 -6.12 -3.59
N VAL A 34 16.52 -6.41 -3.25
CA VAL A 34 15.80 -7.59 -3.74
C VAL A 34 14.30 -7.31 -3.73
N PRO A 35 13.52 -7.77 -4.72
CA PRO A 35 12.07 -7.63 -4.63
C PRO A 35 11.53 -8.42 -3.44
N PHE A 36 10.86 -7.76 -2.49
CA PHE A 36 10.14 -8.42 -1.40
C PHE A 36 8.91 -7.57 -1.00
N SER A 37 7.93 -8.21 -0.35
CA SER A 37 6.75 -7.51 0.16
C SER A 37 6.28 -8.12 1.48
N CYS A 38 5.59 -9.27 1.45
CA CYS A 38 4.85 -9.74 2.64
C CYS A 38 5.68 -10.36 3.79
N ARG A 39 6.95 -10.74 3.54
CA ARG A 39 7.86 -11.52 4.44
C ARG A 39 7.30 -12.79 5.10
N ARG A 40 6.06 -13.18 4.81
CA ARG A 40 5.35 -14.37 5.35
C ARG A 40 5.15 -15.47 4.32
N GLY A 41 5.78 -15.33 3.15
CA GLY A 41 5.75 -16.32 2.08
C GLY A 41 4.42 -16.44 1.34
N ALA A 42 3.63 -15.36 1.26
CA ALA A 42 2.32 -15.31 0.59
C ALA A 42 2.31 -14.56 -0.76
N CYS A 43 3.25 -13.61 -0.97
CA CYS A 43 3.27 -12.73 -2.14
C CYS A 43 4.17 -13.20 -3.29
N GLY A 44 5.19 -14.03 -2.98
CA GLY A 44 6.15 -14.51 -3.98
C GLY A 44 7.18 -13.51 -4.49
N SER A 45 7.15 -12.27 -4.03
CA SER A 45 8.06 -11.23 -4.53
C SER A 45 9.53 -11.59 -4.30
N CYS A 46 9.85 -12.20 -3.15
CA CYS A 46 11.20 -12.65 -2.80
C CYS A 46 11.53 -14.07 -3.30
N LYS A 47 10.85 -14.53 -4.36
CA LYS A 47 11.09 -15.84 -4.95
C LYS A 47 12.40 -15.82 -5.71
N VAL A 48 13.20 -16.85 -5.47
CA VAL A 48 14.45 -17.10 -6.18
C VAL A 48 14.52 -18.56 -6.59
N LYS A 49 15.30 -18.84 -7.61
CA LYS A 49 15.64 -20.17 -8.06
C LYS A 49 16.99 -20.58 -7.48
N VAL A 50 17.08 -21.80 -6.98
CA VAL A 50 18.28 -22.38 -6.40
C VAL A 50 19.05 -23.08 -7.51
N LEU A 51 20.27 -22.61 -7.78
CA LEU A 51 21.17 -23.23 -8.75
C LEU A 51 22.07 -24.27 -8.09
N SER A 52 22.52 -24.01 -6.86
CA SER A 52 23.29 -24.96 -6.04
C SER A 52 23.22 -24.60 -4.55
N GLY A 53 23.58 -25.55 -3.69
CA GLY A 53 23.63 -25.37 -2.24
C GLY A 53 22.41 -25.93 -1.50
N GLN A 54 22.50 -25.96 -0.17
CA GLN A 54 21.49 -26.51 0.73
C GLN A 54 20.88 -25.41 1.58
N TYR A 55 19.57 -25.52 1.82
CA TYR A 55 18.79 -24.60 2.63
C TYR A 55 17.85 -25.37 3.54
N ARG A 56 17.37 -24.69 4.58
CA ARG A 56 16.31 -25.19 5.46
C ARG A 56 15.19 -24.17 5.56
N ALA A 57 13.97 -24.66 5.56
CA ALA A 57 12.82 -23.82 5.85
C ALA A 57 12.89 -23.30 7.29
N LYS A 58 12.40 -22.08 7.50
CA LYS A 58 12.17 -21.50 8.83
C LYS A 58 11.36 -22.47 9.68
N GLN A 59 11.81 -22.74 10.91
CA GLN A 59 11.04 -23.56 11.84
C GLN A 59 9.72 -22.88 12.19
N ARG A 60 8.62 -23.63 12.11
CA ARG A 60 7.25 -23.15 12.35
C ARG A 60 6.79 -23.58 13.74
N THR A 61 6.13 -22.69 14.46
CA THR A 61 5.26 -23.08 15.58
C THR A 61 3.93 -23.59 15.04
N ALA A 62 3.19 -24.40 15.80
CA ALA A 62 1.93 -25.01 15.36
C ALA A 62 0.87 -23.99 14.89
N ASP A 63 0.97 -22.74 15.36
CA ASP A 63 0.01 -21.67 15.10
C ASP A 63 0.41 -20.74 13.94
N THR A 64 1.59 -20.91 13.33
CA THR A 64 2.03 -20.06 12.21
C THR A 64 1.52 -20.60 10.87
N PRO A 65 0.71 -19.85 10.10
CA PRO A 65 0.25 -20.27 8.78
C PRO A 65 1.42 -20.62 7.86
N ALA A 66 1.29 -21.73 7.11
CA ALA A 66 2.31 -22.11 6.15
C ALA A 66 2.45 -21.04 5.03
N PRO A 67 3.65 -20.87 4.44
CA PRO A 67 3.81 -20.07 3.23
C PRO A 67 2.79 -20.52 2.18
N SER A 68 1.94 -19.59 1.74
CA SER A 68 0.86 -19.88 0.80
C SER A 68 1.27 -19.66 -0.66
N TYR A 69 2.44 -19.07 -0.90
CA TYR A 69 2.95 -18.85 -2.24
C TYR A 69 3.56 -20.14 -2.82
N PRO A 70 3.08 -20.64 -3.96
CA PRO A 70 3.56 -21.89 -4.54
C PRO A 70 4.95 -21.72 -5.17
N LEU A 71 5.79 -22.73 -5.01
CA LEU A 71 7.18 -22.76 -5.49
C LEU A 71 7.42 -24.03 -6.31
N ALA A 72 8.22 -23.92 -7.38
CA ALA A 72 8.76 -25.09 -8.08
C ALA A 72 9.81 -25.81 -7.20
N ALA A 73 10.16 -27.06 -7.56
CA ALA A 73 11.08 -27.90 -6.79
C ALA A 73 12.49 -27.28 -6.58
N ASN A 74 12.89 -26.37 -7.47
CA ASN A 74 14.14 -25.63 -7.41
C ASN A 74 13.95 -24.15 -7.02
N GLU A 75 12.81 -23.76 -6.46
CA GLU A 75 12.54 -22.39 -6.03
C GLU A 75 12.42 -22.31 -4.52
N LEU A 76 12.83 -21.18 -3.94
CA LEU A 76 12.62 -20.87 -2.54
C LEU A 76 12.19 -19.41 -2.37
N LEU A 77 11.60 -19.12 -1.21
CA LEU A 77 11.35 -17.74 -0.77
C LEU A 77 12.45 -17.33 0.19
N LEU A 78 13.16 -16.25 -0.12
CA LEU A 78 14.24 -15.75 0.74
C LEU A 78 13.74 -15.46 2.17
N CYS A 79 12.50 -15.00 2.32
CA CYS A 79 11.89 -14.70 3.62
C CYS A 79 11.48 -15.94 4.44
N GLN A 80 11.61 -17.16 3.90
CA GLN A 80 11.16 -18.39 4.56
C GLN A 80 12.27 -19.43 4.71
N ASN A 81 13.51 -19.13 4.33
CA ASN A 81 14.59 -20.12 4.29
C ASN A 81 15.91 -19.56 4.84
N HIS A 82 16.68 -20.44 5.46
CA HIS A 82 18.04 -20.20 5.98
C HIS A 82 19.06 -20.99 5.13
N ALA A 83 20.28 -20.47 5.02
CA ALA A 83 21.39 -21.19 4.39
C ALA A 83 21.90 -22.34 5.28
N CYS A 84 22.26 -23.48 4.68
CA CYS A 84 22.92 -24.60 5.36
C CYS A 84 24.29 -24.96 4.74
N SER A 85 24.57 -24.44 3.55
CA SER A 85 25.85 -24.49 2.87
C SER A 85 26.04 -23.18 2.10
N ASP A 86 27.20 -23.00 1.48
CA ASP A 86 27.33 -22.00 0.43
C ASP A 86 26.32 -22.31 -0.68
N MET A 87 25.70 -21.27 -1.23
CA MET A 87 24.60 -21.41 -2.19
C MET A 87 24.80 -20.50 -3.39
N ARG A 88 24.21 -20.89 -4.52
CA ARG A 88 24.07 -20.05 -5.70
C ARG A 88 22.60 -19.89 -6.04
N LEU A 89 22.13 -18.65 -6.08
CA LEU A 89 20.74 -18.29 -6.30
C LEU A 89 20.59 -17.44 -7.57
N GLU A 90 19.51 -17.65 -8.30
CA GLU A 90 19.11 -16.87 -9.47
C GLU A 90 17.79 -16.17 -9.14
N ILE A 91 17.65 -14.88 -9.44
CA ILE A 91 16.36 -14.18 -9.34
C ILE A 91 15.81 -14.03 -10.76
N PRO A 92 14.79 -14.81 -11.15
CA PRO A 92 14.30 -14.81 -12.53
C PRO A 92 13.89 -13.40 -12.96
N GLY A 93 14.49 -12.91 -14.05
CA GLY A 93 14.16 -11.61 -14.61
C GLY A 93 14.56 -10.40 -13.75
N TRP A 94 15.46 -10.56 -12.79
CA TRP A 94 15.97 -9.46 -11.97
C TRP A 94 17.49 -9.56 -11.85
N SER A 95 18.17 -8.42 -11.96
CA SER A 95 19.63 -8.34 -11.82
C SER A 95 20.01 -7.14 -10.98
N LEU A 96 20.96 -7.34 -10.07
CA LEU A 96 21.64 -6.30 -9.30
C LEU A 96 22.34 -5.25 -10.18
N ASP A 97 22.58 -5.59 -11.44
CA ASP A 97 23.31 -4.78 -12.41
C ASP A 97 22.39 -4.18 -13.46
N THR A 98 21.05 -4.24 -13.31
CA THR A 98 20.17 -3.41 -14.15
C THR A 98 20.22 -2.00 -13.57
N PRO A 99 21.02 -1.08 -14.13
CA PRO A 99 21.02 0.28 -13.62
C PRO A 99 19.62 0.81 -13.86
N THR A 100 18.99 1.45 -12.88
CA THR A 100 17.83 2.27 -13.19
C THR A 100 18.33 3.39 -14.11
N LEU A 101 18.11 3.23 -15.41
CA LEU A 101 18.68 4.14 -16.38
C LEU A 101 17.88 5.45 -16.30
N GLY A 102 18.55 6.49 -15.82
CA GLY A 102 18.06 7.86 -15.96
C GLY A 102 18.27 8.29 -17.40
N ILE A 103 17.19 8.49 -18.15
CA ILE A 103 17.24 9.04 -19.51
C ILE A 103 16.47 10.35 -19.58
N THR A 104 16.96 11.28 -20.38
CA THR A 104 16.18 12.46 -20.80
C THR A 104 15.66 12.18 -22.20
N ALA A 105 14.34 12.24 -22.38
CA ALA A 105 13.66 11.94 -23.63
C ALA A 105 12.86 13.15 -24.11
N PRO A 106 13.01 13.62 -25.36
CA PRO A 106 12.15 14.70 -25.87
C PRO A 106 10.73 14.19 -26.13
N VAL A 107 9.75 15.05 -25.86
CA VAL A 107 8.34 14.83 -26.23
C VAL A 107 8.21 14.87 -27.75
N LEU A 108 7.68 13.80 -28.34
CA LEU A 108 7.41 13.71 -29.78
C LEU A 108 6.00 14.17 -30.14
N SER A 109 5.01 13.76 -29.35
CA SER A 109 3.62 14.13 -29.59
C SER A 109 2.80 14.07 -28.32
N LYS A 110 1.79 14.94 -28.25
CA LYS A 110 0.79 14.97 -27.17
C LYS A 110 -0.59 15.15 -27.80
N ARG A 111 -1.52 14.22 -27.56
CA ARG A 111 -2.90 14.31 -28.08
C ARG A 111 -3.93 13.82 -27.07
N ALA A 112 -5.14 14.39 -27.10
CA ALA A 112 -6.25 13.89 -26.30
C ALA A 112 -6.82 12.60 -26.92
N LEU A 113 -6.98 11.57 -26.10
CA LEU A 113 -7.67 10.32 -26.44
C LEU A 113 -9.14 10.34 -25.98
N SER A 114 -9.41 11.00 -24.86
CA SER A 114 -10.76 11.29 -24.33
C SER A 114 -10.78 12.70 -23.70
N VAL A 115 -11.89 13.07 -23.05
CA VAL A 115 -12.01 14.32 -22.29
C VAL A 115 -10.95 14.45 -21.20
N ASP A 116 -10.55 13.34 -20.59
CA ASP A 116 -9.68 13.28 -19.43
C ASP A 116 -8.46 12.38 -19.62
N ILE A 117 -8.15 11.94 -20.84
CA ILE A 117 -7.01 11.05 -21.11
C ILE A 117 -6.18 11.61 -22.25
N ILE A 118 -4.88 11.73 -22.00
CA ILE A 118 -3.88 12.26 -22.94
C ILE A 118 -2.91 11.14 -23.29
N GLU A 119 -2.66 10.96 -24.57
CA GLU A 119 -1.51 10.22 -25.07
C GLU A 119 -0.29 11.14 -25.09
N LEU A 120 0.77 10.72 -24.40
CA LEU A 120 2.08 11.35 -24.46
C LEU A 120 3.05 10.36 -25.09
N VAL A 121 3.77 10.80 -26.13
CA VAL A 121 4.80 10.00 -26.80
C VAL A 121 6.13 10.71 -26.66
N VAL A 122 7.16 9.97 -26.24
CA VAL A 122 8.53 10.48 -26.07
C VAL A 122 9.52 9.58 -26.79
N GLN A 123 10.67 10.13 -27.19
CA GLN A 123 11.73 9.37 -27.86
C GLN A 123 12.83 9.03 -26.88
N ALA A 124 13.05 7.74 -26.61
CA ALA A 124 14.25 7.36 -25.89
C ALA A 124 15.49 7.64 -26.77
N PRO A 125 16.57 8.25 -26.23
CA PRO A 125 17.77 8.58 -27.01
C PRO A 125 18.54 7.33 -27.44
N GLN A 126 18.35 6.22 -26.72
CA GLN A 126 18.85 4.90 -27.08
C GLN A 126 17.71 3.87 -26.90
N PRO A 127 17.70 2.77 -27.69
CA PRO A 127 16.73 1.71 -27.50
C PRO A 127 16.77 1.14 -26.08
N LEU A 128 15.68 1.34 -25.34
CA LEU A 128 15.50 0.74 -24.02
C LEU A 128 15.06 -0.73 -24.17
N VAL A 129 15.68 -1.62 -23.40
CA VAL A 129 15.22 -3.00 -23.25
C VAL A 129 14.04 -3.01 -22.28
N VAL A 130 12.83 -2.88 -22.84
CA VAL A 130 11.57 -2.85 -22.08
C VAL A 130 10.85 -4.19 -22.22
N ARG A 131 10.52 -4.81 -21.08
CA ARG A 131 9.63 -5.98 -21.08
C ARG A 131 8.16 -5.53 -21.18
N PRO A 132 7.31 -6.25 -21.93
CA PRO A 132 5.89 -5.94 -22.01
C PRO A 132 5.25 -5.90 -20.63
N GLY A 133 4.59 -4.79 -20.27
CA GLY A 133 3.96 -4.55 -18.97
C GLY A 133 4.76 -3.66 -18.01
N GLN A 134 6.01 -3.33 -18.32
CA GLN A 134 6.81 -2.40 -17.51
C GLN A 134 6.36 -0.94 -17.63
N TYR A 135 6.78 -0.15 -16.66
CA TYR A 135 6.53 1.29 -16.57
C TYR A 135 7.84 2.06 -16.36
N VAL A 136 7.78 3.40 -16.45
CA VAL A 136 8.88 4.30 -16.08
C VAL A 136 8.40 5.30 -15.04
N ARG A 137 9.34 5.87 -14.30
CA ARG A 137 9.13 7.02 -13.42
C ARG A 137 9.48 8.30 -14.16
N PHE A 138 8.55 9.23 -14.27
CA PHE A 138 8.79 10.59 -14.72
C PHE A 138 9.28 11.40 -13.54
N ARG A 139 10.51 11.93 -13.59
CA ARG A 139 11.06 12.79 -12.54
C ARG A 139 10.50 14.20 -12.69
N LEU A 140 10.11 14.78 -11.56
CA LEU A 140 9.59 16.13 -11.45
C LEU A 140 10.69 17.05 -10.89
N GLY A 141 10.56 18.36 -11.15
CA GLY A 141 11.57 19.35 -10.76
C GLY A 141 11.73 19.56 -9.26
N ASP A 142 10.77 19.08 -8.46
CA ASP A 142 10.79 19.07 -6.99
C ASP A 142 11.42 17.80 -6.39
N GLY A 143 11.92 16.89 -7.24
CA GLY A 143 12.51 15.62 -6.82
C GLY A 143 11.52 14.47 -6.68
N ASP A 144 10.21 14.72 -6.86
CA ASP A 144 9.16 13.71 -6.85
C ASP A 144 9.12 12.94 -8.20
N SER A 145 8.38 11.84 -8.27
CA SER A 145 8.23 11.08 -9.52
C SER A 145 6.84 10.49 -9.74
N ARG A 146 6.47 10.27 -11.00
CA ARG A 146 5.16 9.70 -11.38
C ARG A 146 5.35 8.45 -12.22
N CYS A 147 4.69 7.36 -11.84
CA CYS A 147 4.77 6.09 -12.56
C CYS A 147 3.77 6.05 -13.71
N PHE A 148 4.25 5.82 -14.93
CA PHE A 148 3.39 5.63 -16.10
C PHE A 148 3.79 4.38 -16.88
N SER A 149 2.82 3.48 -17.07
CA SER A 149 2.99 2.26 -17.86
C SER A 149 3.27 2.58 -19.33
N ILE A 150 4.21 1.85 -19.91
CA ILE A 150 4.53 1.95 -21.33
C ILE A 150 3.46 1.17 -22.10
N ALA A 151 2.64 1.89 -22.88
CA ALA A 151 1.45 1.36 -23.55
C ALA A 151 1.73 0.68 -24.90
N ASN A 152 2.97 0.73 -25.39
CA ASN A 152 3.41 0.11 -26.64
C ASN A 152 4.54 -0.90 -26.41
N LEU A 153 5.03 -1.49 -27.51
CA LEU A 153 6.24 -2.33 -27.53
C LEU A 153 7.38 -1.52 -28.14
N PRO A 154 8.27 -0.88 -27.36
CA PRO A 154 9.26 0.08 -27.89
C PRO A 154 10.20 -0.53 -28.93
N ALA A 155 10.54 -1.82 -28.78
CA ALA A 155 11.36 -2.56 -29.73
C ALA A 155 10.72 -2.68 -31.13
N GLN A 156 9.40 -2.59 -31.23
CA GLN A 156 8.64 -2.64 -32.48
C GLN A 156 8.25 -1.23 -32.99
N ASP A 157 8.49 -0.21 -32.19
CA ASP A 157 8.05 1.17 -32.44
C ASP A 157 9.23 2.15 -32.39
N GLN A 158 10.37 1.74 -32.95
CA GLN A 158 11.56 2.59 -33.15
C GLN A 158 12.07 3.25 -31.85
N GLY A 159 11.89 2.59 -30.70
CA GLY A 159 12.28 3.10 -29.39
C GLY A 159 11.37 4.19 -28.81
N ARG A 160 10.21 4.46 -29.43
CA ARG A 160 9.20 5.36 -28.88
C ARG A 160 8.57 4.76 -27.64
N LEU A 161 8.31 5.60 -26.64
CA LEU A 161 7.55 5.22 -25.46
C LEU A 161 6.22 5.96 -25.49
N VAL A 162 5.12 5.20 -25.46
CA VAL A 162 3.75 5.73 -25.48
C VAL A 162 3.14 5.59 -24.10
N PHE A 163 2.50 6.65 -23.59
CA PHE A 163 1.85 6.68 -22.29
C PHE A 163 0.41 7.15 -22.43
N HIS A 164 -0.52 6.52 -21.71
CA HIS A 164 -1.89 7.02 -21.58
C HIS A 164 -2.10 7.56 -20.16
N ILE A 165 -2.20 8.88 -20.05
CA ILE A 165 -2.21 9.58 -18.76
C ILE A 165 -3.60 10.14 -18.52
N ARG A 166 -4.22 9.74 -17.40
CA ARG A 166 -5.48 10.32 -16.96
C ARG A 166 -5.23 11.67 -16.30
N LYS A 167 -6.08 12.64 -16.61
CA LYS A 167 -6.20 13.90 -15.92
C LYS A 167 -6.87 13.66 -14.56
N VAL A 168 -6.08 13.79 -13.49
CA VAL A 168 -6.57 13.75 -12.12
C VAL A 168 -6.78 15.19 -11.66
N VAL A 169 -7.99 15.52 -11.21
CA VAL A 169 -8.32 16.87 -10.69
C VAL A 169 -7.42 17.19 -9.50
N GLY A 170 -6.72 18.31 -9.52
CA GLY A 170 -5.70 18.68 -8.53
C GLY A 170 -4.36 17.97 -8.71
N GLY A 171 -4.18 17.11 -9.72
CA GLY A 171 -2.95 16.33 -9.90
C GLY A 171 -1.78 17.19 -10.40
N LEU A 172 -0.66 17.21 -9.64
CA LEU A 172 0.54 18.01 -9.96
C LEU A 172 1.02 17.80 -11.40
N PHE A 173 1.18 16.55 -11.80
CA PHE A 173 1.65 16.23 -13.15
C PHE A 173 0.55 16.40 -14.19
N SER A 174 -0.62 15.81 -14.00
CA SER A 174 -1.63 15.72 -15.06
C SER A 174 -2.37 17.03 -15.34
N GLU A 175 -2.51 17.92 -14.36
CA GLU A 175 -3.10 19.26 -14.54
C GLU A 175 -2.07 20.39 -14.60
N GLY A 176 -0.94 20.25 -13.90
CA GLY A 176 0.10 21.26 -13.89
C GLY A 176 1.05 21.12 -15.08
N ILE A 177 1.82 20.03 -15.10
CA ILE A 177 2.97 19.86 -15.99
C ILE A 177 2.56 19.38 -17.38
N LEU A 178 1.69 18.37 -17.46
CA LEU A 178 1.31 17.72 -18.71
C LEU A 178 0.68 18.71 -19.72
N PRO A 179 -0.18 19.67 -19.32
CA PRO A 179 -0.69 20.68 -20.25
C PRO A 179 0.40 21.61 -20.79
N THR A 180 1.44 21.92 -20.01
CA THR A 180 2.51 22.85 -20.42
C THR A 180 3.55 22.20 -21.33
N LEU A 181 3.71 20.88 -21.30
CA LEU A 181 4.66 20.16 -22.15
C LEU A 181 4.36 20.36 -23.65
N GLN A 182 5.36 20.79 -24.42
CA GLN A 182 5.32 20.96 -25.86
C GLN A 182 6.18 19.92 -26.57
N VAL A 183 5.96 19.76 -27.88
CA VAL A 183 6.82 18.90 -28.72
C VAL A 183 8.24 19.45 -28.69
N GLY A 184 9.21 18.59 -28.40
CA GLY A 184 10.62 18.94 -28.22
C GLY A 184 11.04 19.11 -26.75
N ASP A 185 10.11 19.30 -25.83
CA ASP A 185 10.45 19.48 -24.41
C ASP A 185 11.11 18.21 -23.84
N PRO A 186 12.18 18.35 -23.04
CA PRO A 186 12.80 17.21 -22.38
C PRO A 186 11.94 16.74 -21.20
N VAL A 187 11.77 15.42 -21.07
CA VAL A 187 11.27 14.79 -19.85
C VAL A 187 12.31 13.82 -19.31
N ASP A 188 12.53 13.87 -18.00
CA ASP A 188 13.42 12.95 -17.32
C ASP A 188 12.68 11.69 -16.89
N LEU A 189 13.18 10.56 -17.34
CA LEU A 189 12.62 9.24 -17.08
C LEU A 189 13.63 8.39 -16.32
N GLU A 190 13.12 7.53 -15.46
CA GLU A 190 13.89 6.52 -14.75
C GLU A 190 13.20 5.16 -14.92
N GLY A 191 13.92 4.18 -15.47
CA GLY A 191 13.40 2.83 -15.70
C GLY A 191 14.07 2.11 -16.89
N PRO A 192 13.47 1.04 -17.43
CA PRO A 192 12.14 0.50 -17.07
C PRO A 192 12.12 -0.25 -15.73
N VAL A 193 10.96 -0.23 -15.07
CA VAL A 193 10.68 -0.90 -13.79
C VAL A 193 9.33 -1.64 -13.84
N GLY A 194 9.04 -2.46 -12.84
CA GLY A 194 7.77 -3.20 -12.73
C GLY A 194 7.92 -4.71 -12.95
N ALA A 195 7.10 -5.47 -12.22
CA ALA A 195 7.13 -6.93 -12.16
C ALA A 195 5.93 -7.59 -12.87
N CYS A 196 4.87 -6.83 -13.18
CA CYS A 196 3.76 -7.31 -14.00
C CYS A 196 4.14 -7.34 -15.47
N THR A 197 5.06 -8.24 -15.81
CA THR A 197 5.54 -8.43 -17.17
C THR A 197 5.09 -9.75 -17.73
N TRP A 198 5.14 -9.89 -19.06
CA TRP A 198 4.91 -11.18 -19.72
C TRP A 198 5.86 -12.26 -19.18
N GLN A 199 5.34 -13.41 -18.73
CA GLN A 199 6.10 -14.44 -17.98
C GLN A 199 6.28 -15.80 -18.68
N HIS A 200 5.67 -16.04 -19.84
CA HIS A 200 5.63 -17.40 -20.42
C HIS A 200 5.88 -17.42 -21.93
N GLU A 201 6.33 -18.54 -22.45
CA GLU A 201 6.49 -18.75 -23.89
C GLU A 201 5.38 -19.63 -24.50
N ASP A 202 4.57 -20.25 -23.64
CA ASP A 202 3.51 -21.19 -24.02
C ASP A 202 2.26 -20.48 -24.58
N GLN A 203 1.46 -21.23 -25.34
CA GLN A 203 0.23 -20.77 -25.99
C GLN A 203 -1.03 -20.94 -25.13
N GLN A 204 -0.86 -20.81 -23.81
CA GLN A 204 -1.96 -20.94 -22.87
C GLN A 204 -2.96 -19.78 -23.02
N PRO A 205 -4.25 -19.99 -22.71
CA PRO A 205 -5.26 -18.93 -22.74
C PRO A 205 -4.89 -17.76 -21.84
N VAL A 206 -5.14 -16.53 -22.31
CA VAL A 206 -4.80 -15.30 -21.60
C VAL A 206 -6.06 -14.50 -21.28
N VAL A 207 -6.27 -14.20 -20.01
CA VAL A 207 -7.32 -13.32 -19.53
C VAL A 207 -6.70 -12.01 -19.03
N LEU A 208 -7.13 -10.90 -19.60
CA LEU A 208 -6.63 -9.57 -19.29
C LEU A 208 -7.71 -8.77 -18.58
N LEU A 209 -7.38 -8.18 -17.43
CA LEU A 209 -8.30 -7.36 -16.63
C LEU A 209 -7.72 -5.94 -16.51
N ALA A 210 -8.48 -4.94 -16.93
CA ALA A 210 -8.07 -3.54 -16.83
C ALA A 210 -9.17 -2.67 -16.24
N THR A 211 -8.82 -1.63 -15.49
CA THR A 211 -9.75 -0.54 -15.16
C THR A 211 -9.12 0.82 -15.47
N GLY A 212 -9.88 1.72 -16.11
CA GLY A 212 -9.41 3.05 -16.45
C GLY A 212 -8.12 3.01 -17.27
N THR A 213 -7.11 3.80 -16.89
CA THR A 213 -5.80 3.81 -17.54
C THR A 213 -4.93 2.60 -17.24
N GLY A 214 -5.36 1.66 -16.38
CA GLY A 214 -4.72 0.35 -16.24
C GLY A 214 -4.63 -0.42 -17.57
N TYR A 215 -5.47 -0.06 -18.54
CA TYR A 215 -5.35 -0.52 -19.92
C TYR A 215 -3.97 -0.22 -20.54
N ALA A 216 -3.30 0.88 -20.17
CA ALA A 216 -1.95 1.17 -20.64
C ALA A 216 -0.93 0.11 -20.19
N GLY A 217 -1.05 -0.43 -18.98
CA GLY A 217 -0.21 -1.54 -18.51
C GLY A 217 -0.55 -2.88 -19.18
N ILE A 218 -1.83 -3.09 -19.52
CA ILE A 218 -2.30 -4.31 -20.19
C ILE A 218 -2.00 -4.32 -21.69
N LYS A 219 -2.06 -3.18 -22.38
CA LYS A 219 -1.88 -3.08 -23.84
C LYS A 219 -0.59 -3.73 -24.35
N PRO A 220 0.61 -3.55 -23.77
CA PRO A 220 1.80 -4.26 -24.24
C PRO A 220 1.70 -5.79 -24.05
N LEU A 221 1.03 -6.26 -23.00
CA LEU A 221 0.77 -7.69 -22.79
C LEU A 221 -0.21 -8.23 -23.84
N LEU A 222 -1.25 -7.46 -24.17
CA LEU A 222 -2.18 -7.77 -25.26
C LEU A 222 -1.46 -7.86 -26.60
N LEU A 223 -0.64 -6.87 -26.96
CA LEU A 223 0.12 -6.88 -28.23
C LEU A 223 1.07 -8.08 -28.30
N THR A 224 1.70 -8.44 -27.17
CA THR A 224 2.58 -9.60 -27.05
C THR A 224 1.83 -10.91 -27.21
N ALA A 225 0.60 -11.00 -26.69
CA ALA A 225 -0.28 -12.15 -26.83
C ALA A 225 -0.84 -12.28 -28.26
N LEU A 226 -1.23 -11.17 -28.90
CA LEU A 226 -1.76 -11.15 -30.27
C LEU A 226 -0.74 -11.63 -31.31
N ALA A 227 0.55 -11.40 -31.05
CA ALA A 227 1.64 -11.94 -31.87
C ALA A 227 1.83 -13.46 -31.70
N ARG A 228 1.06 -14.11 -30.82
CA ARG A 228 1.15 -15.55 -30.49
C ARG A 228 -0.17 -16.26 -30.79
N ASP A 229 -0.11 -17.59 -30.81
CA ASP A 229 -1.28 -18.44 -31.06
C ASP A 229 -2.06 -18.80 -29.78
N ALA A 230 -2.33 -17.80 -28.92
CA ALA A 230 -3.09 -17.96 -27.68
C ALA A 230 -4.54 -17.47 -27.82
N GLU A 231 -5.49 -18.09 -27.11
CA GLU A 231 -6.83 -17.52 -26.89
C GLU A 231 -6.73 -16.32 -25.94
N ILE A 232 -7.34 -15.18 -26.28
CA ILE A 232 -7.18 -13.93 -25.53
C ILE A 232 -8.54 -13.32 -25.25
N THR A 233 -8.83 -13.03 -23.98
CA THR A 233 -10.01 -12.25 -23.60
C THR A 233 -9.64 -11.07 -22.72
N LEU A 234 -9.99 -9.85 -23.15
CA LEU A 234 -9.82 -8.62 -22.39
C LEU A 234 -11.14 -8.16 -21.75
N TYR A 235 -11.13 -7.84 -20.47
CA TYR A 235 -12.19 -7.12 -19.78
C TYR A 235 -11.68 -5.75 -19.37
N TRP A 236 -12.25 -4.71 -19.95
CA TRP A 236 -11.89 -3.33 -19.62
C TRP A 236 -13.04 -2.64 -18.90
N GLY A 237 -12.76 -2.14 -17.70
CA GLY A 237 -13.68 -1.41 -16.84
C GLY A 237 -13.52 0.10 -16.96
N GLY A 238 -14.64 0.82 -17.12
CA GLY A 238 -14.69 2.28 -17.20
C GLY A 238 -15.96 2.82 -16.55
N ALA A 239 -15.95 4.07 -16.12
CA ALA A 239 -17.13 4.73 -15.54
C ALA A 239 -18.08 5.23 -16.63
N THR A 240 -17.53 5.70 -17.74
CA THR A 240 -18.27 6.27 -18.87
C THR A 240 -17.85 5.62 -20.19
N LEU A 241 -18.60 5.87 -21.26
CA LEU A 241 -18.22 5.39 -22.59
C LEU A 241 -16.92 6.02 -23.10
N GLY A 242 -16.58 7.23 -22.63
CA GLY A 242 -15.35 7.92 -22.99
C GLY A 242 -14.08 7.29 -22.40
N ASP A 243 -14.21 6.43 -21.38
CA ASP A 243 -13.07 5.72 -20.80
C ASP A 243 -12.50 4.63 -21.73
N PHE A 244 -13.27 4.18 -22.74
CA PHE A 244 -12.88 3.15 -23.69
C PHE A 244 -12.26 3.75 -24.95
N TYR A 245 -11.27 4.62 -24.74
CA TYR A 245 -10.68 5.47 -25.79
C TYR A 245 -9.95 4.70 -26.90
N ASP A 246 -9.59 3.43 -26.67
CA ASP A 246 -8.93 2.56 -27.66
C ASP A 246 -9.89 1.51 -28.26
N ALA A 247 -11.21 1.69 -28.06
CA ALA A 247 -12.22 0.73 -28.50
C ALA A 247 -12.15 0.45 -30.01
N ALA A 248 -11.90 1.45 -30.85
CA ALA A 248 -11.81 1.27 -32.30
C ALA A 248 -10.68 0.28 -32.69
N PHE A 249 -9.52 0.40 -32.03
CA PHE A 249 -8.42 -0.56 -32.22
C PHE A 249 -8.81 -1.95 -31.74
N LEU A 250 -9.45 -2.07 -30.57
CA LEU A 250 -9.87 -3.35 -30.00
C LEU A 250 -10.94 -4.03 -30.86
N ASP A 251 -11.91 -3.27 -31.38
CA ASP A 251 -12.96 -3.76 -32.27
C ASP A 251 -12.36 -4.26 -33.59
N GLN A 252 -11.50 -3.47 -34.22
CA GLN A 252 -10.82 -3.87 -35.45
C GLN A 252 -9.96 -5.12 -35.24
N THR A 253 -9.24 -5.19 -34.12
CA THR A 253 -8.39 -6.33 -33.78
C THR A 253 -9.22 -7.58 -33.49
N SER A 254 -10.35 -7.46 -32.78
CA SER A 254 -11.24 -8.59 -32.51
C SER A 254 -11.92 -9.10 -33.77
N HIS A 255 -12.21 -8.22 -34.74
CA HIS A 255 -12.69 -8.62 -36.06
C HIS A 255 -11.63 -9.33 -36.91
N ALA A 256 -10.37 -8.88 -36.84
CA ALA A 256 -9.27 -9.45 -37.61
C ALA A 256 -8.72 -10.76 -37.01
N THR A 257 -8.85 -10.94 -35.70
CA THR A 257 -8.24 -12.06 -34.94
C THR A 257 -9.34 -12.85 -34.21
N PRO A 258 -9.81 -13.99 -34.78
CA PRO A 258 -10.92 -14.76 -34.19
C PRO A 258 -10.71 -15.26 -32.76
N ARG A 259 -9.44 -15.43 -32.36
CA ARG A 259 -9.01 -15.87 -31.02
C ARG A 259 -8.96 -14.74 -29.99
N PHE A 260 -9.26 -13.50 -30.38
CA PHE A 260 -9.27 -12.33 -29.50
C PHE A 260 -10.68 -11.78 -29.32
N ARG A 261 -11.09 -11.69 -28.05
CA ARG A 261 -12.34 -11.05 -27.65
C ARG A 261 -12.05 -9.97 -26.63
N TRP A 262 -12.86 -8.91 -26.66
CA TRP A 262 -12.83 -7.91 -25.60
C TRP A 262 -14.24 -7.52 -25.16
N HIS A 263 -14.35 -7.15 -23.89
CA HIS A 263 -15.61 -6.81 -23.25
C HIS A 263 -15.48 -5.47 -22.55
N ARG A 264 -16.37 -4.56 -22.93
CA ARG A 264 -16.57 -3.28 -22.26
C ARG A 264 -17.41 -3.50 -21.00
N VAL A 265 -16.92 -3.05 -19.85
CA VAL A 265 -17.62 -3.18 -18.56
C VAL A 265 -17.82 -1.80 -17.95
N LEU A 266 -19.07 -1.32 -17.97
CA LEU A 266 -19.43 -0.07 -17.30
C LEU A 266 -19.57 -0.31 -15.80
N SER A 267 -18.84 0.46 -14.98
CA SER A 267 -18.81 0.31 -13.53
C SER A 267 -20.17 0.59 -12.87
N ALA A 268 -21.08 1.30 -13.54
CA ALA A 268 -22.46 1.46 -13.08
C ALA A 268 -23.25 0.13 -13.03
N HIS A 269 -22.87 -0.88 -13.82
CA HIS A 269 -23.62 -2.12 -13.99
C HIS A 269 -22.92 -3.35 -13.42
N ALA A 270 -21.60 -3.42 -13.55
CA ALA A 270 -20.84 -4.59 -13.12
C ALA A 270 -19.37 -4.23 -12.81
N ARG A 271 -18.62 -5.20 -12.28
CA ARG A 271 -17.16 -5.13 -12.14
C ARG A 271 -16.49 -6.11 -13.09
N VAL A 272 -15.29 -5.79 -13.58
CA VAL A 272 -14.59 -6.59 -14.61
C VAL A 272 -14.39 -8.05 -14.19
N GLN A 273 -14.01 -8.28 -12.93
CA GLN A 273 -13.81 -9.61 -12.36
C GLN A 273 -15.12 -10.41 -12.31
N GLN A 274 -16.26 -9.77 -12.04
CA GLN A 274 -17.55 -10.47 -12.03
C GLN A 274 -17.96 -10.92 -13.42
N VAL A 275 -17.79 -10.04 -14.43
CA VAL A 275 -18.10 -10.37 -15.82
C VAL A 275 -17.15 -11.45 -16.35
N ALA A 276 -15.86 -11.36 -16.02
CA ALA A 276 -14.88 -12.37 -16.40
C ALA A 276 -15.26 -13.75 -15.87
N LEU A 277 -15.64 -13.84 -14.60
CA LEU A 277 -16.04 -15.09 -13.94
C LEU A 277 -17.40 -15.63 -14.45
N ALA A 278 -18.27 -14.79 -14.98
CA ALA A 278 -19.53 -15.21 -15.60
C ALA A 278 -19.32 -15.85 -16.98
N HIS A 279 -18.19 -15.57 -17.64
CA HIS A 279 -17.83 -16.21 -18.91
C HIS A 279 -17.04 -17.50 -18.66
N ALA A 280 -17.20 -18.47 -19.56
CA ALA A 280 -16.48 -19.74 -19.49
C ALA A 280 -15.03 -19.56 -19.96
N HIS A 281 -14.08 -19.67 -19.03
CA HIS A 281 -12.64 -19.75 -19.31
C HIS A 281 -12.06 -21.04 -18.74
N PRO A 282 -11.02 -21.62 -19.38
CA PRO A 282 -10.25 -22.72 -18.81
C PRO A 282 -9.32 -22.19 -17.70
N TRP A 283 -9.88 -21.78 -16.57
CA TRP A 283 -9.17 -21.08 -15.50
C TRP A 283 -7.92 -21.80 -14.99
N ALA A 284 -7.94 -23.14 -14.93
CA ALA A 284 -6.78 -23.93 -14.52
C ALA A 284 -5.56 -23.77 -15.45
N GLU A 285 -5.80 -23.49 -16.73
CA GLU A 285 -4.80 -23.34 -17.78
C GLU A 285 -4.45 -21.87 -18.03
N ALA A 286 -5.38 -20.96 -17.73
CA ALA A 286 -5.28 -19.56 -18.07
C ALA A 286 -4.16 -18.81 -17.33
N HIS A 287 -3.51 -17.88 -18.05
CA HIS A 287 -2.72 -16.80 -17.48
C HIS A 287 -3.57 -15.55 -17.33
N VAL A 288 -3.61 -14.99 -16.13
CA VAL A 288 -4.38 -13.80 -15.82
C VAL A 288 -3.45 -12.64 -15.56
N TYR A 289 -3.60 -11.56 -16.33
CA TYR A 289 -2.91 -10.29 -16.08
C TYR A 289 -3.92 -9.21 -15.70
N ALA A 290 -3.70 -8.52 -14.58
CA ALA A 290 -4.60 -7.47 -14.09
C ALA A 290 -3.88 -6.15 -13.85
N CYS A 291 -4.43 -5.02 -14.29
CA CYS A 291 -3.86 -3.70 -14.03
C CYS A 291 -4.90 -2.60 -13.82
N GLY A 292 -4.66 -1.73 -12.84
CA GLY A 292 -5.53 -0.59 -12.54
C GLY A 292 -5.86 -0.46 -11.06
N ASN A 293 -7.13 -0.27 -10.71
CA ASN A 293 -7.56 0.00 -9.35
C ASN A 293 -7.22 -1.17 -8.40
N SER A 294 -6.63 -0.86 -7.24
CA SER A 294 -6.16 -1.85 -6.26
C SER A 294 -7.28 -2.74 -5.71
N ALA A 295 -8.48 -2.19 -5.46
CA ALA A 295 -9.62 -2.95 -5.00
C ALA A 295 -10.12 -3.94 -6.07
N MET A 296 -10.09 -3.54 -7.35
CA MET A 296 -10.37 -4.46 -8.46
C MET A 296 -9.37 -5.61 -8.49
N ILE A 297 -8.07 -5.32 -8.36
CA ILE A 297 -7.00 -6.33 -8.42
C ILE A 297 -7.13 -7.35 -7.28
N SER A 298 -7.36 -6.86 -6.05
CA SER A 298 -7.52 -7.72 -4.88
C SER A 298 -8.68 -8.70 -5.07
N GLN A 299 -9.86 -8.19 -5.46
CA GLN A 299 -11.04 -9.01 -5.70
C GLN A 299 -10.87 -9.95 -6.89
N ALA A 300 -10.24 -9.49 -7.98
CA ALA A 300 -9.97 -10.31 -9.16
C ALA A 300 -9.07 -11.49 -8.81
N ARG A 301 -8.04 -11.28 -7.97
CA ARG A 301 -7.15 -12.33 -7.50
C ARG A 301 -7.94 -13.42 -6.77
N ASP A 302 -8.70 -13.05 -5.74
CA ASP A 302 -9.44 -14.01 -4.92
C ASP A 302 -10.42 -14.84 -5.76
N LEU A 303 -11.16 -14.18 -6.66
CA LEU A 303 -12.13 -14.84 -7.52
C LEU A 303 -11.47 -15.75 -8.57
N CYS A 304 -10.40 -15.32 -9.22
CA CYS A 304 -9.69 -16.12 -10.20
C CYS A 304 -9.05 -17.36 -9.55
N LEU A 305 -8.46 -17.22 -8.36
CA LEU A 305 -7.91 -18.35 -7.61
C LEU A 305 -9.00 -19.33 -7.21
N ALA A 306 -10.15 -18.83 -6.72
CA ALA A 306 -11.30 -19.67 -6.39
C ALA A 306 -11.87 -20.40 -7.62
N ALA A 307 -11.78 -19.82 -8.81
CA ALA A 307 -12.17 -20.46 -10.07
C ALA A 307 -11.13 -21.44 -10.64
N GLY A 308 -9.97 -21.58 -10.01
CA GLY A 308 -8.96 -22.58 -10.33
C GLY A 308 -7.69 -22.04 -11.01
N VAL A 309 -7.54 -20.73 -11.17
CA VAL A 309 -6.29 -20.14 -11.68
C VAL A 309 -5.14 -20.50 -10.74
N GLN A 310 -4.06 -21.03 -11.31
CA GLN A 310 -2.86 -21.32 -10.54
C GLN A 310 -2.25 -20.02 -10.01
N PRO A 311 -1.86 -19.92 -8.72
CA PRO A 311 -1.44 -18.64 -8.16
C PRO A 311 -0.25 -17.97 -8.86
N HIS A 312 0.67 -18.75 -9.44
CA HIS A 312 1.81 -18.23 -10.21
C HIS A 312 1.43 -17.73 -11.62
N ARG A 313 0.20 -17.99 -12.08
CA ARG A 313 -0.34 -17.54 -13.36
C ARG A 313 -1.22 -16.29 -13.24
N PHE A 314 -1.45 -15.79 -12.03
CA PHE A 314 -2.09 -14.50 -11.79
C PHE A 314 -1.03 -13.43 -11.50
N VAL A 315 -0.85 -12.50 -12.43
CA VAL A 315 0.15 -11.43 -12.36
C VAL A 315 -0.58 -10.09 -12.41
N ALA A 316 -0.24 -9.13 -11.53
CA ALA A 316 -0.96 -7.87 -11.47
C ALA A 316 -0.10 -6.66 -11.09
N GLU A 317 -0.58 -5.47 -11.45
CA GLU A 317 0.01 -4.17 -11.09
C GLU A 317 -1.07 -3.16 -10.70
N ALA A 318 -0.97 -2.59 -9.49
CA ALA A 318 -1.95 -1.63 -8.98
C ALA A 318 -1.51 -0.18 -9.26
N PHE A 319 -2.45 0.65 -9.71
CA PHE A 319 -2.26 2.08 -9.85
C PHE A 319 -2.70 2.75 -8.55
N VAL A 320 -1.72 3.26 -7.81
CA VAL A 320 -1.92 4.04 -6.60
C VAL A 320 -1.79 5.52 -6.96
N SER A 321 -2.68 6.37 -6.43
CA SER A 321 -2.61 7.82 -6.62
C SER A 321 -1.27 8.35 -6.08
N SER A 322 -0.83 9.48 -6.62
CA SER A 322 0.42 10.17 -6.26
C SER A 322 0.18 11.66 -5.92
N GLY A 323 -1.03 11.99 -5.46
CA GLY A 323 -1.29 13.18 -4.67
C GLY A 323 -1.88 14.31 -5.50
N THR A 324 -3.01 14.83 -5.04
CA THR A 324 -3.62 16.06 -5.54
C THR A 324 -3.19 17.24 -4.69
N ARG A 325 -2.61 18.27 -5.31
CA ARG A 325 -2.22 19.54 -4.69
C ARG A 325 -3.33 20.56 -4.92
N GLU A 326 -3.94 21.08 -3.85
CA GLU A 326 -4.85 22.23 -3.93
C GLU A 326 -4.08 23.56 -4.11
N PRO A 327 -4.68 24.58 -4.74
CA PRO A 327 -4.07 25.90 -4.85
C PRO A 327 -4.36 26.79 -3.62
N VAL A 328 -3.25 27.33 -3.10
CA VAL A 328 -3.07 28.58 -2.32
C VAL A 328 -3.24 28.54 -0.79
N ALA A 329 -2.06 28.60 -0.17
CA ALA A 329 -1.67 29.20 1.13
C ALA A 329 -1.84 28.39 2.42
N SER A 330 -0.83 27.57 2.71
CA SER A 330 0.03 27.71 3.91
C SER A 330 1.42 27.13 3.58
N PRO A 331 2.51 27.60 4.19
CA PRO A 331 3.86 27.24 3.77
C PRO A 331 4.15 25.77 4.12
N CYS A 332 4.14 24.88 3.12
CA CYS A 332 4.84 23.59 3.26
C CYS A 332 6.31 23.92 3.48
N GLN A 333 6.76 23.86 4.73
CA GLN A 333 8.17 23.66 5.02
C GLN A 333 8.60 22.35 4.35
N ALA A 334 9.74 22.37 3.68
CA ALA A 334 10.39 21.12 3.29
C ALA A 334 10.66 20.32 4.56
N LEU A 335 10.47 18.99 4.51
CA LEU A 335 10.74 18.10 5.64
C LEU A 335 12.10 18.40 6.26
N ASP A 336 12.18 18.44 7.58
CA ASP A 336 13.46 18.57 8.25
C ASP A 336 14.37 17.38 7.87
N PRO A 337 15.57 17.64 7.32
CA PRO A 337 16.42 16.60 6.74
C PRO A 337 16.99 15.62 7.77
N LEU A 338 16.92 15.95 9.07
CA LEU A 338 17.41 15.11 10.16
C LEU A 338 16.23 14.48 10.91
N LEU A 339 15.28 15.29 11.36
CA LEU A 339 14.19 14.85 12.23
C LEU A 339 13.05 14.18 11.46
N GLU A 340 12.84 14.56 10.19
CA GLU A 340 11.71 14.10 9.36
C GLU A 340 12.18 13.30 8.15
N LYS A 341 13.31 12.62 8.29
CA LYS A 341 13.87 11.77 7.24
C LYS A 341 12.94 10.59 6.96
N VAL A 342 12.54 10.45 5.70
CA VAL A 342 11.69 9.36 5.20
C VAL A 342 12.48 8.42 4.27
N GLY A 343 11.95 7.23 4.02
CA GLY A 343 12.54 6.25 3.13
C GLY A 343 12.19 6.50 1.66
N PRO A 344 12.82 5.73 0.75
CA PRO A 344 12.70 5.94 -0.69
C PRO A 344 11.32 5.56 -1.25
N ARG A 345 10.44 4.90 -0.47
CA ARG A 345 9.07 4.60 -0.87
C ARG A 345 8.08 5.64 -0.35
N TYR A 346 8.48 6.55 0.55
CA TYR A 346 7.58 7.51 1.15
C TYR A 346 6.80 8.30 0.09
N SER A 347 5.50 8.36 0.27
CA SER A 347 4.61 9.18 -0.56
C SER A 347 3.38 9.56 0.25
N LEU A 348 2.86 10.77 0.00
CA LEU A 348 1.68 11.29 0.68
C LEU A 348 0.48 10.34 0.53
N ASP A 349 0.21 9.85 -0.68
CA ASP A 349 -0.92 8.95 -0.94
C ASP A 349 -0.74 7.58 -0.33
N GLY A 350 0.49 7.06 -0.30
CA GLY A 350 0.78 5.80 0.37
C GLY A 350 0.41 5.88 1.85
N MET A 351 0.80 6.98 2.49
CA MET A 351 0.45 7.26 3.88
C MET A 351 -1.05 7.51 4.07
N LEU A 352 -1.72 8.25 3.16
CA LEU A 352 -3.18 8.48 3.23
C LEU A 352 -3.97 7.18 3.05
N ALA A 353 -3.55 6.32 2.12
CA ALA A 353 -4.16 5.02 1.89
C ALA A 353 -3.94 4.08 3.08
N ALA A 354 -2.74 4.08 3.66
CA ALA A 354 -2.43 3.33 4.87
C ALA A 354 -3.32 3.77 6.04
N ARG A 355 -3.46 5.09 6.24
CA ARG A 355 -4.38 5.66 7.24
C ARG A 355 -5.83 5.25 6.99
N GLU A 356 -6.34 5.42 5.77
CA GLU A 356 -7.74 5.07 5.46
C GLU A 356 -8.01 3.58 5.72
N GLN A 357 -7.04 2.72 5.43
CA GLN A 357 -7.12 1.29 5.69
C GLN A 357 -7.05 0.97 7.19
N SER A 358 -6.22 1.67 7.97
CA SER A 358 -6.18 1.56 9.44
C SER A 358 -7.50 2.00 10.09
N VAL A 359 -8.11 3.09 9.62
CA VAL A 359 -9.45 3.54 10.08
C VAL A 359 -10.50 2.46 9.82
N ARG A 360 -10.51 1.86 8.61
CA ARG A 360 -11.44 0.76 8.29
C ARG A 360 -11.17 -0.47 9.15
N ALA A 361 -9.91 -0.79 9.43
CA ALA A 361 -9.54 -1.92 10.27
C ALA A 361 -10.01 -1.74 11.70
N LEU A 362 -9.80 -0.56 12.28
CA LEU A 362 -10.28 -0.20 13.60
C LEU A 362 -11.81 -0.30 13.69
N ALA A 363 -12.54 0.23 12.70
CA ALA A 363 -14.00 0.10 12.64
C ALA A 363 -14.44 -1.37 12.57
N ALA A 364 -13.76 -2.20 11.77
CA ALA A 364 -14.06 -3.62 11.65
C ALA A 364 -13.79 -4.39 12.96
N ILE A 365 -12.69 -4.08 13.66
CA ILE A 365 -12.34 -4.69 14.94
C ILE A 365 -13.36 -4.27 16.01
N ALA A 366 -13.62 -2.97 16.14
CA ALA A 366 -14.55 -2.43 17.12
C ALA A 366 -15.96 -3.03 16.97
N SER A 367 -16.44 -3.21 15.73
CA SER A 367 -17.75 -3.81 15.45
C SER A 367 -17.88 -5.28 15.89
N GLN A 368 -16.75 -5.97 16.07
CA GLN A 368 -16.69 -7.39 16.43
C GLN A 368 -16.42 -7.62 17.92
N LEU A 369 -16.05 -6.57 18.68
CA LEU A 369 -15.90 -6.65 20.13
C LEU A 369 -17.26 -6.95 20.79
N LYS A 370 -17.27 -7.88 21.76
CA LYS A 370 -18.50 -8.36 22.41
C LYS A 370 -18.33 -8.42 23.92
N VAL A 371 -19.41 -8.06 24.64
CA VAL A 371 -19.48 -8.23 26.10
C VAL A 371 -19.12 -9.67 26.48
N GLY A 372 -18.25 -9.82 27.46
CA GLY A 372 -17.69 -11.09 27.93
C GLY A 372 -16.40 -11.52 27.23
N MET A 373 -16.01 -10.89 26.12
CA MET A 373 -14.71 -11.15 25.46
C MET A 373 -13.55 -10.72 26.36
N SER A 374 -12.54 -11.57 26.53
CA SER A 374 -11.32 -11.17 27.25
C SER A 374 -10.40 -10.30 26.39
N THR A 375 -9.53 -9.52 27.02
CA THR A 375 -8.52 -8.71 26.33
C THR A 375 -7.67 -9.58 25.38
N ALA A 376 -7.27 -10.78 25.80
CA ALA A 376 -6.55 -11.72 24.94
C ALA A 376 -7.34 -12.14 23.69
N GLN A 377 -8.65 -12.40 23.84
CA GLN A 377 -9.52 -12.75 22.72
C GLN A 377 -9.70 -11.58 21.75
N ALA A 378 -9.78 -10.35 22.26
CA ALA A 378 -9.89 -9.16 21.45
C ALA A 378 -8.61 -8.89 20.65
N LEU A 379 -7.43 -9.07 21.26
CA LEU A 379 -6.14 -8.97 20.57
C LEU A 379 -6.01 -10.02 19.45
N GLN A 380 -6.44 -11.26 19.71
CA GLN A 380 -6.46 -12.31 18.69
C GLN A 380 -7.41 -11.97 17.53
N LEU A 381 -8.60 -11.45 17.84
CA LEU A 381 -9.56 -10.97 16.84
C LEU A 381 -8.98 -9.84 15.97
N ALA A 382 -8.26 -8.90 16.60
CA ALA A 382 -7.63 -7.80 15.90
C ALA A 382 -6.54 -8.28 14.93
N ASP A 383 -5.65 -9.17 15.39
CA ASP A 383 -4.62 -9.78 14.54
C ASP A 383 -5.23 -10.51 13.33
N GLN A 384 -6.27 -11.34 13.56
CA GLN A 384 -6.98 -12.02 12.47
C GLN A 384 -7.63 -11.05 11.48
N THR A 385 -8.24 -9.97 11.98
CA THR A 385 -8.88 -8.95 11.14
C THR A 385 -7.85 -8.21 10.29
N LEU A 386 -6.74 -7.77 10.89
CA LEU A 386 -5.65 -7.10 10.17
C LEU A 386 -5.03 -8.01 9.10
N GLN A 387 -4.79 -9.28 9.42
CA GLN A 387 -4.30 -10.27 8.45
C GLN A 387 -5.27 -10.48 7.28
N ALA A 388 -6.56 -10.63 7.57
CA ALA A 388 -7.59 -10.79 6.54
C ALA A 388 -7.72 -9.55 5.63
N MET A 389 -7.49 -8.36 6.19
CA MET A 389 -7.48 -7.10 5.44
C MET A 389 -6.18 -6.87 4.65
N GLY A 390 -5.20 -7.76 4.74
CA GLY A 390 -3.95 -7.71 3.98
C GLY A 390 -2.81 -6.96 4.66
N ALA A 391 -2.88 -6.70 5.98
CA ALA A 391 -1.80 -6.05 6.72
C ALA A 391 -0.57 -6.93 6.64
N SER A 392 0.55 -6.38 6.17
CA SER A 392 1.77 -7.16 5.91
C SER A 392 2.54 -7.48 7.21
N HIS A 393 2.51 -6.55 8.16
CA HIS A 393 3.10 -6.62 9.50
C HIS A 393 2.48 -5.54 10.39
N THR A 394 2.90 -5.47 11.65
CA THR A 394 2.60 -4.38 12.57
C THR A 394 3.92 -3.74 12.99
N TRP A 395 4.04 -2.41 12.91
CA TRP A 395 5.27 -1.71 13.23
C TRP A 395 5.37 -1.38 14.75
N HIS A 396 4.24 -1.24 15.45
CA HIS A 396 4.12 -1.48 16.91
C HIS A 396 3.02 -2.50 17.20
N PRO A 397 3.02 -3.12 18.40
CA PRO A 397 1.96 -4.03 18.80
C PRO A 397 0.57 -3.38 18.75
N THR A 398 -0.44 -4.15 18.38
CA THR A 398 -1.84 -3.77 18.60
C THR A 398 -2.12 -3.68 20.10
N TYR A 399 -2.68 -2.57 20.54
CA TYR A 399 -3.08 -2.36 21.92
C TYR A 399 -4.60 -2.36 22.02
N ILE A 400 -5.15 -3.26 22.85
CA ILE A 400 -6.55 -3.25 23.23
C ILE A 400 -6.62 -3.26 24.75
N ARG A 401 -7.33 -2.29 25.34
CA ARG A 401 -7.44 -2.11 26.79
C ARG A 401 -8.89 -1.91 27.18
N PHE A 402 -9.37 -2.62 28.21
CA PHE A 402 -10.75 -2.53 28.70
C PHE A 402 -10.79 -1.94 30.11
N GLY A 403 -11.81 -1.12 30.40
CA GLY A 403 -12.08 -0.54 31.71
C GLY A 403 -10.85 0.10 32.33
N ASP A 404 -10.53 -0.30 33.56
CA ASP A 404 -9.39 0.20 34.34
C ASP A 404 -8.02 0.11 33.64
N ASP A 405 -7.88 -0.70 32.60
CA ASP A 405 -6.62 -0.79 31.85
C ASP A 405 -6.46 0.35 30.84
N THR A 406 -7.49 1.15 30.54
CA THR A 406 -7.41 2.26 29.58
C THR A 406 -6.56 3.45 30.06
N VAL A 407 -6.30 3.56 31.37
CA VAL A 407 -5.34 4.56 31.91
C VAL A 407 -3.89 4.13 31.79
N ARG A 408 -3.62 2.87 31.41
CA ARG A 408 -2.26 2.34 31.33
C ARG A 408 -1.64 2.69 29.99
N THR A 409 -0.35 2.99 29.98
CA THR A 409 0.49 3.13 28.78
C THR A 409 0.97 1.75 28.30
N PRO A 410 1.47 1.61 27.05
CA PRO A 410 2.06 0.36 26.55
C PRO A 410 3.11 -0.29 27.47
N ARG A 411 3.81 0.50 28.28
CA ARG A 411 4.91 0.05 29.15
C ARG A 411 4.43 -0.57 30.47
N GLN A 412 3.18 -0.32 30.88
CA GLN A 412 2.67 -0.68 32.21
C GLN A 412 1.98 -2.06 32.26
N GLY A 413 1.86 -2.73 31.11
CA GLY A 413 1.22 -4.06 31.00
C GLY A 413 -0.29 -4.03 31.28
N ILE A 414 -1.01 -5.06 30.84
CA ILE A 414 -2.48 -5.15 30.94
C ILE A 414 -2.92 -6.51 31.48
N ASP A 415 -4.15 -6.60 32.01
CA ASP A 415 -4.74 -7.88 32.37
C ASP A 415 -5.36 -8.55 31.13
N LEU A 416 -4.70 -9.60 30.64
CA LEU A 416 -5.16 -10.37 29.49
C LEU A 416 -6.47 -11.14 29.74
N GLN A 417 -6.81 -11.41 31.00
CA GLN A 417 -8.03 -12.12 31.40
C GLN A 417 -9.19 -11.18 31.71
N ARG A 418 -8.96 -9.86 31.80
CA ARG A 418 -10.02 -8.87 31.94
C ARG A 418 -11.01 -9.03 30.79
N ARG A 419 -12.30 -9.01 31.13
CA ARG A 419 -13.40 -9.17 30.18
C ARG A 419 -14.13 -7.86 29.99
N LEU A 420 -14.48 -7.57 28.74
CA LEU A 420 -15.31 -6.45 28.36
C LEU A 420 -16.69 -6.56 29.04
N ARG A 421 -17.08 -5.56 29.82
CA ARG A 421 -18.34 -5.55 30.59
C ARG A 421 -19.48 -4.99 29.73
N ALA A 422 -20.72 -5.16 30.20
CA ALA A 422 -21.91 -4.60 29.52
C ALA A 422 -21.91 -3.06 29.53
N THR A 423 -21.34 -2.47 30.59
CA THR A 423 -21.04 -1.05 30.72
C THR A 423 -19.53 -0.93 30.90
N ASP A 424 -18.83 -0.46 29.88
CA ASP A 424 -17.36 -0.45 29.84
C ASP A 424 -16.80 0.60 28.88
N ILE A 425 -15.49 0.83 28.93
CA ILE A 425 -14.74 1.66 28.00
C ILE A 425 -13.59 0.84 27.40
N ALA A 426 -13.34 0.97 26.11
CA ALA A 426 -12.35 0.18 25.39
C ALA A 426 -11.48 1.07 24.49
N VAL A 427 -10.17 0.99 24.65
CA VAL A 427 -9.19 1.58 23.74
C VAL A 427 -8.79 0.52 22.72
N VAL A 428 -8.74 0.88 21.44
CA VAL A 428 -8.16 0.08 20.35
C VAL A 428 -7.18 0.97 19.61
N ASP A 429 -5.94 0.52 19.50
CA ASP A 429 -4.81 1.27 18.94
C ASP A 429 -4.02 0.30 18.03
N LEU A 430 -3.78 0.72 16.78
CA LEU A 430 -3.38 -0.14 15.68
C LEU A 430 -2.21 0.45 14.89
N GLY A 431 -1.10 -0.31 14.82
CA GLY A 431 0.06 0.00 13.97
C GLY A 431 0.30 -0.92 12.78
N PRO A 432 -0.67 -1.22 11.90
CA PRO A 432 -0.47 -2.13 10.78
C PRO A 432 0.37 -1.48 9.68
N VAL A 433 1.00 -2.31 8.84
CA VAL A 433 1.71 -1.85 7.64
C VAL A 433 1.00 -2.33 6.38
N TRP A 434 0.57 -1.36 5.58
CA TRP A 434 -0.18 -1.55 4.35
C TRP A 434 0.73 -1.20 3.17
N ASP A 435 1.00 -2.18 2.31
CA ASP A 435 1.82 -1.96 1.10
C ASP A 435 3.17 -1.24 1.35
N GLY A 436 3.79 -1.52 2.50
CA GLY A 436 5.06 -0.90 2.89
C GLY A 436 4.94 0.51 3.47
N TYR A 437 3.74 0.98 3.77
CA TYR A 437 3.48 2.22 4.50
C TYR A 437 2.93 1.92 5.88
N GLU A 438 3.51 2.56 6.89
CA GLU A 438 3.03 2.47 8.26
C GLU A 438 1.67 3.16 8.34
N GLY A 439 0.66 2.40 8.75
CA GLY A 439 -0.62 2.94 9.17
C GLY A 439 -0.62 3.05 10.68
N ASP A 440 -1.26 4.09 11.17
CA ASP A 440 -1.42 4.31 12.60
C ASP A 440 -2.75 5.00 12.88
N TYR A 441 -3.56 4.37 13.71
CA TYR A 441 -4.90 4.85 14.05
C TYR A 441 -5.47 4.11 15.25
N GLY A 442 -6.02 4.90 16.17
CA GLY A 442 -6.46 4.42 17.47
C GLY A 442 -7.59 5.31 18.00
N ASP A 443 -8.57 4.69 18.65
CA ASP A 443 -9.74 5.38 19.21
C ASP A 443 -10.31 4.63 20.41
N THR A 444 -11.23 5.31 21.11
CA THR A 444 -11.90 4.81 22.31
C THR A 444 -13.39 4.62 22.11
N PHE A 445 -13.90 3.47 22.55
CA PHE A 445 -15.29 3.05 22.41
C PHE A 445 -15.95 2.90 23.78
N VAL A 446 -17.20 3.34 23.90
CA VAL A 446 -18.01 3.14 25.11
C VAL A 446 -19.05 2.05 24.85
N PHE A 447 -19.13 1.08 25.74
CA PHE A 447 -20.14 0.04 25.76
C PHE A 447 -21.17 0.35 26.85
N GLY A 448 -22.45 0.24 26.52
CA GLY A 448 -23.54 0.61 27.43
C GLY A 448 -23.61 2.12 27.70
N GLU A 449 -24.40 2.50 28.70
CA GLU A 449 -24.58 3.90 29.10
C GLU A 449 -23.78 4.19 30.38
N HIS A 450 -22.77 5.05 30.29
CA HIS A 450 -22.01 5.52 31.44
C HIS A 450 -21.56 6.99 31.28
N PRO A 451 -22.12 7.93 32.06
CA PRO A 451 -21.89 9.37 31.86
C PRO A 451 -20.40 9.76 31.88
N LEU A 452 -19.61 9.16 32.78
CA LEU A 452 -18.18 9.46 32.88
C LEU A 452 -17.38 8.98 31.66
N TYR A 453 -17.77 7.85 31.06
CA TYR A 453 -17.04 7.30 29.90
C TYR A 453 -17.32 8.15 28.66
N HIS A 454 -18.56 8.54 28.44
CA HIS A 454 -18.92 9.47 27.36
C HIS A 454 -18.28 10.85 27.55
N ALA A 455 -18.21 11.36 28.79
CA ALA A 455 -17.52 12.61 29.08
C ALA A 455 -16.01 12.51 28.77
N CYS A 456 -15.37 11.38 29.06
CA CYS A 456 -13.97 11.12 28.76
C CYS A 456 -13.69 11.13 27.25
N VAL A 457 -14.46 10.33 26.48
CA VAL A 457 -14.29 10.25 25.01
C VAL A 457 -14.60 11.58 24.32
N LYS A 458 -15.62 12.31 24.79
CA LYS A 458 -15.92 13.64 24.28
C LYS A 458 -14.76 14.61 24.53
N ALA A 459 -14.25 14.67 25.77
CA ALA A 459 -13.13 15.55 26.10
C ALA A 459 -11.87 15.18 25.31
N LEU A 460 -11.62 13.88 25.10
CA LEU A 460 -10.51 13.37 24.31
C LEU A 460 -10.51 13.92 22.88
N HIS A 461 -11.62 13.78 22.16
CA HIS A 461 -11.72 14.29 20.78
C HIS A 461 -11.68 15.82 20.72
N GLU A 462 -12.23 16.52 21.72
CA GLU A 462 -12.12 17.99 21.81
C GLU A 462 -10.66 18.44 22.04
N VAL A 463 -9.93 17.81 22.96
CA VAL A 463 -8.51 18.10 23.20
C VAL A 463 -7.68 17.82 21.96
N PHE A 464 -7.93 16.70 21.26
CA PHE A 464 -7.27 16.38 20.02
C PHE A 464 -7.54 17.43 18.94
N ASP A 465 -8.81 17.77 18.68
CA ASP A 465 -9.18 18.74 17.64
C ASP A 465 -8.62 20.14 17.95
N GLU A 466 -8.62 20.57 19.21
CA GLU A 466 -7.99 21.84 19.64
C GLU A 466 -6.46 21.83 19.46
N THR A 467 -5.81 20.71 19.79
CA THR A 467 -4.35 20.57 19.63
C THR A 467 -3.97 20.57 18.15
N ARG A 468 -4.72 19.85 17.31
CA ARG A 468 -4.55 19.86 15.85
C ARG A 468 -4.83 21.23 15.24
N GLN A 469 -5.82 21.96 15.73
CA GLN A 469 -6.05 23.34 15.30
C GLN A 469 -4.90 24.28 15.67
N ALA A 470 -4.31 24.11 16.86
CA ALA A 470 -3.14 24.86 17.28
C ALA A 470 -1.93 24.56 16.39
N TRP A 471 -1.77 23.33 15.92
CA TRP A 471 -0.75 22.97 14.93
C TRP A 471 -0.84 23.78 13.63
N TYR A 472 -2.04 24.09 13.14
CA TYR A 472 -2.22 24.98 11.97
C TYR A 472 -1.67 26.40 12.17
N THR A 473 -1.40 26.81 13.40
CA THR A 473 -0.79 28.11 13.71
C THR A 473 0.75 28.09 13.70
N GLY A 474 1.36 26.93 13.43
CA GLY A 474 2.80 26.77 13.33
C GLY A 474 3.49 26.52 14.67
N LEU A 475 2.83 25.82 15.59
CA LEU A 475 3.44 25.44 16.88
C LEU A 475 4.38 24.24 16.73
N THR A 476 5.44 24.25 17.51
CA THR A 476 6.37 23.12 17.64
C THR A 476 5.72 21.95 18.35
N GLY A 477 6.26 20.74 18.17
CA GLY A 477 5.72 19.56 18.84
C GLY A 477 5.67 19.68 20.37
N ARG A 478 6.67 20.31 21.01
CA ARG A 478 6.62 20.63 22.46
C ARG A 478 5.47 21.56 22.82
N GLU A 479 5.26 22.62 22.06
CA GLU A 479 4.18 23.59 22.27
C GLU A 479 2.79 22.98 22.04
N LEU A 480 2.66 22.01 21.13
CA LEU A 480 1.42 21.26 20.93
C LEU A 480 1.01 20.49 22.19
N TYR A 481 1.95 19.82 22.85
CA TYR A 481 1.64 19.10 24.09
C TYR A 481 1.36 20.05 25.27
N ASP A 482 1.93 21.26 25.27
CA ASP A 482 1.54 22.30 26.23
C ASP A 482 0.09 22.79 26.00
N VAL A 483 -0.35 22.87 24.74
CA VAL A 483 -1.75 23.16 24.41
C VAL A 483 -2.66 22.02 24.84
N ALA A 484 -2.31 20.77 24.50
CA ALA A 484 -3.07 19.59 24.88
C ALA A 484 -3.25 19.48 26.40
N GLU A 485 -2.18 19.70 27.16
CA GLU A 485 -2.19 19.63 28.63
C GLU A 485 -3.08 20.71 29.25
N ARG A 486 -3.00 21.96 28.76
CA ARG A 486 -3.89 23.04 29.20
C ARG A 486 -5.35 22.76 28.86
N SER A 487 -5.61 22.24 27.65
CA SER A 487 -6.97 21.91 27.21
C SER A 487 -7.57 20.78 28.05
N ALA A 488 -6.80 19.72 28.31
CA ALA A 488 -7.20 18.60 29.17
C ALA A 488 -7.53 19.09 30.59
N LEU A 489 -6.64 19.89 31.19
CA LEU A 489 -6.82 20.43 32.54
C LEU A 489 -8.07 21.32 32.63
N ALA A 490 -8.31 22.17 31.63
CA ALA A 490 -9.50 23.03 31.58
C ALA A 490 -10.81 22.22 31.50
N LYS A 491 -10.75 20.99 30.98
CA LYS A 491 -11.88 20.05 30.90
C LYS A 491 -11.95 19.07 32.09
N GLY A 492 -11.05 19.20 33.06
CA GLY A 492 -11.02 18.37 34.27
C GLY A 492 -10.31 17.01 34.11
N TRP A 493 -9.49 16.85 33.07
CA TRP A 493 -8.75 15.61 32.76
C TRP A 493 -7.25 15.83 32.86
N CYS A 494 -6.49 14.75 33.07
CA CYS A 494 -5.04 14.77 33.05
C CYS A 494 -4.53 14.18 31.72
N LEU A 495 -3.62 14.86 31.04
CA LEU A 495 -2.93 14.34 29.87
C LEU A 495 -1.78 13.41 30.31
N GLU A 496 -1.70 12.20 29.76
CA GLU A 496 -0.50 11.35 29.92
C GLU A 496 0.57 11.79 28.92
N ARG A 497 1.37 12.78 29.33
CA ARG A 497 2.37 13.43 28.47
C ARG A 497 3.50 12.49 28.02
N ASN A 498 3.74 11.37 28.72
CA ASN A 498 4.79 10.43 28.31
C ASN A 498 4.36 9.52 27.15
N LEU A 499 3.05 9.42 26.88
CA LEU A 499 2.51 8.80 25.68
C LEU A 499 2.33 9.89 24.64
N ALA A 500 3.45 10.27 24.04
CA ALA A 500 3.50 11.27 22.99
C ALA A 500 3.66 10.58 21.64
N GLY A 501 2.95 11.15 20.68
CA GLY A 501 3.00 10.83 19.26
C GLY A 501 4.42 10.68 18.73
N HIS A 502 4.55 9.86 17.71
CA HIS A 502 5.82 9.54 17.10
C HIS A 502 5.78 9.80 15.59
N ARG A 503 6.89 9.46 14.95
CA ARG A 503 7.02 9.52 13.51
C ARG A 503 6.37 8.35 12.83
N ILE A 504 5.99 8.56 11.59
CA ILE A 504 5.45 7.54 10.72
C ILE A 504 5.97 7.76 9.30
N ALA A 505 6.24 6.70 8.55
CA ALA A 505 6.74 6.80 7.17
C ALA A 505 6.44 5.55 6.32
N ASP A 506 7.11 5.43 5.18
CA ASP A 506 7.31 4.12 4.58
C ASP A 506 8.11 3.24 5.54
N PHE A 507 7.64 2.01 5.72
CA PHE A 507 8.19 1.12 6.71
C PHE A 507 9.64 0.70 6.37
N PRO A 508 10.57 0.69 7.36
CA PRO A 508 10.38 1.08 8.77
C PRO A 508 10.90 2.49 9.06
N HIS A 509 10.08 3.36 9.67
CA HIS A 509 10.54 4.69 10.09
C HIS A 509 11.60 4.62 11.20
N ALA A 510 11.57 3.54 12.02
CA ALA A 510 12.48 3.34 13.14
C ALA A 510 13.96 3.29 12.74
N LEU A 511 14.27 3.15 11.44
CA LEU A 511 15.64 3.27 10.90
C LEU A 511 16.17 4.71 10.92
N PHE A 512 15.28 5.70 11.02
CA PHE A 512 15.61 7.11 10.86
C PHE A 512 15.57 7.88 12.19
N GLY A 513 14.88 7.39 13.21
CA GLY A 513 14.76 8.05 14.52
C GLY A 513 13.65 7.46 15.38
N GLN A 514 13.65 7.80 16.67
CA GLN A 514 12.60 7.44 17.65
C GLN A 514 12.14 8.68 18.44
N ASP A 515 12.30 9.85 17.84
CA ASP A 515 11.97 11.13 18.45
C ASP A 515 10.46 11.20 18.74
N LYS A 516 10.13 11.78 19.89
CA LYS A 516 8.74 12.00 20.28
C LYS A 516 8.28 13.38 19.88
N LEU A 517 7.06 13.48 19.40
CA LEU A 517 6.41 14.72 19.00
C LEU A 517 6.45 15.75 20.14
N ALA A 518 6.18 15.35 21.39
CA ALA A 518 6.21 16.23 22.56
C ALA A 518 7.59 16.82 22.90
N GLU A 519 8.66 16.30 22.30
CA GLU A 519 10.06 16.71 22.53
C GLU A 519 10.63 17.49 21.34
N LEU A 520 9.87 17.66 20.24
CA LEU A 520 10.31 18.39 19.06
C LEU A 520 10.31 19.91 19.24
N GLU A 521 11.40 20.54 18.83
CA GLU A 521 11.57 22.00 18.74
C GLU A 521 11.29 22.54 17.32
N ILE A 522 10.83 21.69 16.40
CA ILE A 522 10.38 22.09 15.06
C ILE A 522 8.86 22.04 14.96
N VAL A 523 8.30 22.78 14.00
CA VAL A 523 6.91 22.62 13.59
C VAL A 523 6.79 21.27 12.88
N PRO A 524 5.99 20.32 13.39
CA PRO A 524 5.87 19.00 12.77
C PRO A 524 5.27 19.12 11.37
N SER A 525 5.89 18.47 10.39
CA SER A 525 5.37 18.38 9.03
C SER A 525 4.15 17.46 8.96
N GLU A 526 3.25 17.76 8.03
CA GLU A 526 2.10 16.90 7.77
C GLU A 526 2.54 15.51 7.31
N MET A 527 1.76 14.50 7.68
CA MET A 527 1.87 13.13 7.15
C MET A 527 3.16 12.36 7.49
N VAL A 528 4.02 12.92 8.34
CA VAL A 528 5.22 12.28 8.92
C VAL A 528 5.09 12.09 10.43
N TRP A 529 4.10 12.71 11.07
CA TRP A 529 3.87 12.68 12.51
C TRP A 529 2.45 12.27 12.86
N VAL A 530 2.34 11.46 13.90
CA VAL A 530 1.07 11.07 14.53
C VAL A 530 0.90 11.93 15.77
N LEU A 531 -0.28 12.50 15.96
CA LEU A 531 -0.66 13.12 17.22
C LEU A 531 -1.37 12.06 18.06
N GLU A 532 -0.85 11.80 19.26
CA GLU A 532 -1.47 10.92 20.24
C GLU A 532 -1.97 11.75 21.42
N ILE A 533 -3.21 11.51 21.85
CA ILE A 533 -3.76 12.09 23.07
C ILE A 533 -4.29 10.94 23.93
N GLN A 534 -3.72 10.80 25.13
CA GLN A 534 -4.29 9.97 26.18
C GLN A 534 -4.75 10.84 27.33
N LEU A 535 -6.03 10.75 27.68
CA LEU A 535 -6.60 11.39 28.86
C LEU A 535 -6.84 10.35 29.96
N CYS A 536 -6.57 10.74 31.20
CA CYS A 536 -6.86 9.99 32.41
C CYS A 536 -7.73 10.84 33.34
N HIS A 537 -8.72 10.23 33.99
CA HIS A 537 -9.46 10.88 35.07
C HIS A 537 -8.52 11.14 36.26
N PRO A 538 -8.65 12.27 36.96
CA PRO A 538 -7.74 12.62 38.07
C PRO A 538 -7.79 11.65 39.26
N THR A 539 -8.92 10.95 39.46
CA THR A 539 -9.13 10.09 40.64
C THR A 539 -9.70 8.70 40.34
N GLU A 540 -10.22 8.48 39.14
CA GLU A 540 -10.91 7.23 38.78
C GLU A 540 -10.04 6.49 37.76
N PRO A 541 -10.07 5.15 37.72
CA PRO A 541 -9.31 4.37 36.75
C PRO A 541 -10.02 4.40 35.38
N VAL A 542 -10.21 5.58 34.83
CA VAL A 542 -10.88 5.80 33.54
C VAL A 542 -9.98 6.63 32.66
N GLY A 543 -9.57 6.05 31.54
CA GLY A 543 -8.82 6.74 30.51
C GLY A 543 -9.40 6.53 29.13
N ALA A 544 -8.99 7.38 28.20
CA ALA A 544 -9.32 7.28 26.80
C ALA A 544 -8.11 7.70 25.97
N PHE A 545 -7.98 7.12 24.78
CA PHE A 545 -6.89 7.32 23.84
C PHE A 545 -7.43 7.56 22.43
N PHE A 546 -6.86 8.53 21.74
CA PHE A 546 -7.12 8.78 20.34
C PHE A 546 -5.84 9.24 19.67
N GLU A 547 -5.57 8.68 18.50
CA GLU A 547 -4.44 9.07 17.67
C GLU A 547 -4.87 9.18 16.21
N ASP A 548 -4.21 10.09 15.52
CA ASP A 548 -4.34 10.21 14.08
C ASP A 548 -3.12 10.93 13.51
N ILE A 549 -2.85 10.68 12.22
CA ILE A 549 -1.79 11.38 11.50
C ILE A 549 -2.14 12.88 11.43
N LEU A 550 -1.14 13.74 11.65
CA LEU A 550 -1.28 15.18 11.44
C LEU A 550 -1.50 15.48 9.97
N ILE A 551 -2.74 15.89 9.64
CA ILE A 551 -3.20 16.19 8.28
C ILE A 551 -3.79 17.60 8.25
N GLY A 552 -3.38 18.37 7.22
CA GLY A 552 -3.93 19.69 6.92
C GLY A 552 -5.47 19.71 6.81
N PRO A 553 -6.12 20.87 6.94
CA PRO A 553 -7.57 20.94 6.82
C PRO A 553 -8.00 20.57 5.39
N THR A 554 -8.78 19.48 5.25
CA THR A 554 -9.44 19.11 4.00
C THR A 554 -10.60 20.06 3.70
N SER A 555 -10.63 20.65 2.51
CA SER A 555 -11.72 21.48 1.97
C SER A 555 -12.99 20.68 1.65
N THR A 556 -13.57 19.90 2.57
CA THR A 556 -14.92 19.34 2.40
C THR A 556 -15.59 19.06 3.76
N PRO A 557 -16.89 19.40 3.94
CA PRO A 557 -17.55 19.38 5.24
C PRO A 557 -17.83 17.96 5.75
N ARG A 558 -17.55 17.71 7.05
CA ARG A 558 -18.03 16.52 7.79
C ARG A 558 -19.56 16.45 7.65
N GLY A 559 -20.06 15.46 6.90
CA GLY A 559 -21.47 15.06 6.93
C GLY A 559 -21.84 14.53 8.32
N PRO A 560 -23.12 14.60 8.74
CA PRO A 560 -23.51 14.32 10.11
C PRO A 560 -23.26 12.85 10.48
N ALA A 561 -22.79 12.65 11.71
CA ALA A 561 -22.60 11.35 12.33
C ALA A 561 -23.87 10.49 12.20
N HIS A 562 -23.74 9.33 11.55
CA HIS A 562 -24.78 8.31 11.57
C HIS A 562 -24.87 7.70 12.96
N HIS A 563 -25.82 8.17 13.76
CA HIS A 563 -26.32 7.43 14.91
C HIS A 563 -26.98 6.14 14.41
N LEU A 564 -26.35 5.00 14.67
CA LEU A 564 -26.99 3.68 14.61
C LEU A 564 -27.97 3.58 15.78
N ALA A 565 -29.19 4.06 15.58
CA ALA A 565 -30.31 3.77 16.45
C ALA A 565 -30.70 2.29 16.28
N SER A 566 -30.57 1.53 17.36
CA SER A 566 -31.12 0.19 17.50
C SER A 566 -32.64 0.26 17.49
N SER A 567 -33.27 -0.27 16.45
CA SER A 567 -34.71 -0.56 16.46
C SER A 567 -34.89 -2.00 16.92
N GLY A 568 -35.44 -2.16 18.12
CA GLY A 568 -35.82 -3.44 18.67
C GLY A 568 -36.99 -4.06 17.90
N HIS A 569 -36.99 -5.38 17.80
CA HIS A 569 -38.19 -6.19 17.62
C HIS A 569 -38.06 -7.42 18.54
N ALA A 570 -38.85 -7.41 19.61
CA ALA A 570 -39.28 -8.58 20.35
C ALA A 570 -40.78 -8.44 20.59
N ALA A 571 -41.56 -9.00 19.66
CA ALA A 571 -42.88 -9.61 19.83
C ALA A 571 -43.26 -10.27 18.51
#